data_AF-A0A7K0ZGT1-F1
#
_entry.id   AF-A0A7K0ZGT1-F1
#
_cell.length_a   1.000
_cell.length_b   1.000
_cell.length_c   1.000
_cell.angle_alpha   90.00
_cell.angle_beta   90.00
_cell.angle_gamma   90.00
#
_symmetry.space_group_name_H-M   'P 1'
#
loop_
_entity.id
_entity.type
_entity.pdbx_description
1 polymer ?
#
loop_
_entity_poly.entity_id
_entity_poly.type
_entity_poly.pdbx_seq_one_letter_code
_entity_poly.pdbx_strand_id
1 'polypeptide(L)'
;MLDLLSGFIVELRNAGLPVSLTENLDAMTAISHIPLEDREAFKYALGATLVKNHAHWRSFETVFEVYFSLRGPEYSITDGDGDGNVEDFLRQMQDAQMKGEGNGGAGGMDQLTPEELMNILMNALMSGDQALMRALARQAVQRFAGMEPGRPVGGTYYLYRTLRNLDLDGMADKLMDATRQEVGGELTKLEERLERDEYNHR
;
A
#
# COMPACT_ATOMS: atom_id res chain seq x y z
N MET A 1 0.76 -4.26 -24.31
CA MET A 1 0.32 -2.87 -24.10
C MET A 1 -1.19 -2.76 -23.81
N LEU A 2 -2.06 -3.45 -24.56
CA LEU A 2 -3.50 -3.47 -24.25
C LEU A 2 -3.81 -4.04 -22.86
N ASP A 3 -3.20 -5.17 -22.49
CA ASP A 3 -3.39 -5.76 -21.15
C ASP A 3 -2.83 -4.86 -20.03
N LEU A 4 -1.78 -4.10 -20.35
CA LEU A 4 -1.13 -3.13 -19.46
C LEU A 4 -2.12 -2.01 -19.10
N LEU A 5 -2.78 -1.44 -20.10
CA LEU A 5 -3.78 -0.39 -19.91
C LEU A 5 -5.09 -0.92 -19.31
N SER A 6 -5.55 -2.09 -19.75
CA SER A 6 -6.75 -2.72 -19.20
C SER A 6 -6.61 -2.93 -17.69
N GLY A 7 -5.47 -3.46 -17.24
CA GLY A 7 -5.20 -3.60 -15.82
C GLY A 7 -5.08 -2.26 -15.09
N PHE A 8 -4.51 -1.22 -15.72
CA PHE A 8 -4.39 0.10 -15.09
C PHE A 8 -5.77 0.71 -14.83
N ILE A 9 -6.69 0.56 -15.79
CA ILE A 9 -8.06 1.03 -15.69
C ILE A 9 -8.82 0.30 -14.58
N VAL A 10 -8.58 -1.01 -14.41
CA VAL A 10 -9.14 -1.77 -13.29
C VAL A 10 -8.67 -1.18 -11.95
N GLU A 11 -7.37 -0.88 -11.81
CA GLU A 11 -6.84 -0.27 -10.59
C GLU A 11 -7.39 1.13 -10.33
N LEU A 12 -7.53 1.96 -11.37
CA LEU A 12 -8.16 3.28 -11.24
C LEU A 12 -9.61 3.17 -10.75
N ARG A 13 -10.39 2.22 -11.27
CA ARG A 13 -11.77 1.97 -10.81
C ARG A 13 -11.80 1.47 -9.37
N ASN A 14 -10.88 0.57 -9.00
CA ASN A 14 -10.73 0.08 -7.63
C ASN A 14 -10.29 1.18 -6.64
N ALA A 15 -9.67 2.24 -7.13
CA ALA A 15 -9.32 3.45 -6.37
C ALA A 15 -10.42 4.52 -6.40
N GLY A 16 -11.59 4.22 -6.98
CA GLY A 16 -12.76 5.10 -7.01
C GLY A 16 -12.78 6.11 -8.14
N LEU A 17 -11.90 6.01 -9.15
CA LEU A 17 -11.95 6.88 -10.33
C LEU A 17 -13.00 6.37 -11.35
N PRO A 18 -13.96 7.22 -11.75
CA PRO A 18 -15.02 6.83 -12.68
C PRO A 18 -14.54 6.85 -14.14
N VAL A 19 -13.85 5.79 -14.56
CA VAL A 19 -13.32 5.62 -15.93
C VAL A 19 -14.30 4.85 -16.82
N SER A 20 -14.75 5.47 -17.91
CA SER A 20 -15.67 4.89 -18.90
C SER A 20 -14.95 4.10 -20.00
N LEU A 21 -15.72 3.45 -20.87
CA LEU A 21 -15.17 2.79 -22.06
C LEU A 21 -14.64 3.80 -23.09
N THR A 22 -15.30 4.96 -23.25
CA THR A 22 -14.85 5.98 -24.21
C THR A 22 -13.49 6.54 -23.82
N GLU A 23 -13.29 6.79 -22.53
CA GLU A 23 -12.01 7.28 -21.99
C GLU A 23 -10.88 6.25 -22.16
N ASN A 24 -11.19 4.96 -22.07
CA ASN A 24 -10.23 3.91 -22.39
C ASN A 24 -9.80 3.99 -23.86
N LEU A 25 -10.75 4.13 -24.80
CA LEU A 25 -10.44 4.27 -26.22
C LEU A 25 -9.61 5.53 -26.50
N ASP A 26 -9.95 6.65 -25.86
CA ASP A 26 -9.22 7.92 -25.97
C ASP A 26 -7.80 7.77 -25.42
N ALA A 27 -7.63 7.12 -24.27
CA ALA A 27 -6.33 6.83 -23.68
C ALA A 27 -5.45 5.97 -24.59
N MET A 28 -5.99 4.88 -25.15
CA MET A 28 -5.28 4.02 -26.10
C MET A 28 -4.83 4.79 -27.33
N THR A 29 -5.66 5.71 -27.83
CA THR A 29 -5.33 6.55 -28.98
C THR A 29 -4.24 7.55 -28.61
N ALA A 30 -4.38 8.25 -27.49
CA ALA A 30 -3.43 9.25 -27.04
C ALA A 30 -2.02 8.68 -26.84
N ILE A 31 -1.89 7.54 -26.16
CA ILE A 31 -0.58 6.95 -25.89
C ILE A 31 0.14 6.44 -27.15
N SER A 32 -0.58 6.19 -28.25
CA SER A 32 0.04 5.81 -29.53
C SER A 32 0.88 6.93 -30.16
N HIS A 33 0.70 8.16 -29.70
CA HIS A 33 1.41 9.35 -30.14
C HIS A 33 2.50 9.83 -29.16
N ILE A 34 2.65 9.16 -28.02
CA ILE A 34 3.58 9.56 -26.96
C ILE A 34 4.80 8.64 -26.96
N PRO A 35 6.03 9.19 -26.93
CA PRO A 35 7.23 8.40 -26.73
C PRO A 35 7.14 7.63 -25.41
N LEU A 36 7.32 6.31 -25.45
CA LEU A 36 7.21 5.48 -24.26
C LEU A 36 8.33 5.73 -23.25
N GLU A 37 9.45 6.30 -23.70
CA GLU A 37 10.58 6.75 -22.88
C GLU A 37 10.32 8.09 -22.17
N ASP A 38 9.24 8.82 -22.49
CA ASP A 38 8.87 10.04 -21.79
C ASP A 38 7.75 9.74 -20.78
N ARG A 39 8.17 9.47 -19.54
CA ARG A 39 7.27 9.09 -18.43
C ARG A 39 6.27 10.19 -18.11
N GLU A 40 6.73 11.44 -18.10
CA GLU A 40 5.88 12.56 -17.76
C GLU A 40 4.84 12.77 -18.84
N ALA A 41 5.23 12.78 -20.11
CA ALA A 41 4.29 12.86 -21.22
C ALA A 41 3.29 11.70 -21.21
N PHE A 42 3.74 10.48 -20.90
CA PHE A 42 2.86 9.31 -20.78
C PHE A 42 1.86 9.45 -19.62
N LYS A 43 2.31 9.90 -18.44
CA LYS A 43 1.44 10.19 -17.28
C LYS A 43 0.39 11.24 -17.61
N TYR A 44 0.81 12.36 -18.19
CA TYR A 44 -0.08 13.46 -18.51
C TYR A 44 -1.05 13.12 -19.64
N ALA A 45 -0.63 12.35 -20.65
CA ALA A 45 -1.53 11.87 -21.70
C ALA A 45 -2.64 10.97 -21.15
N LEU A 46 -2.28 10.00 -20.30
CA LEU A 46 -3.27 9.16 -19.62
C LEU A 46 -4.18 9.99 -18.72
N GLY A 47 -3.61 10.89 -17.92
CA GLY A 47 -4.37 11.76 -17.03
C GLY A 47 -5.38 12.63 -17.80
N ALA A 48 -4.97 13.23 -18.92
CA ALA A 48 -5.82 14.06 -19.77
C ALA A 48 -7.00 13.29 -20.37
N THR A 49 -6.83 12.00 -20.64
CA THR A 49 -7.89 11.14 -21.22
C THR A 49 -8.76 10.42 -20.19
N LEU A 50 -8.27 10.20 -18.97
CA LEU A 50 -8.93 9.36 -17.96
C LEU A 50 -9.49 10.14 -16.77
N VAL A 51 -9.10 11.41 -16.57
CA VAL A 51 -9.48 12.22 -15.40
C VAL A 51 -10.46 13.32 -15.80
N LYS A 52 -11.76 13.13 -15.48
CA LYS A 52 -12.83 14.11 -15.74
C LYS A 52 -12.82 15.31 -14.79
N ASN A 53 -12.40 15.08 -13.55
CA ASN A 53 -12.50 16.04 -12.47
C ASN A 53 -11.14 16.15 -11.78
N HIS A 54 -10.67 17.39 -11.62
CA HIS A 54 -9.43 17.71 -10.93
C HIS A 54 -9.35 17.08 -9.52
N ALA A 55 -10.47 16.88 -8.83
CA ALA A 55 -10.52 16.19 -7.54
C ALA A 55 -9.93 14.76 -7.58
N HIS A 56 -9.98 14.08 -8.72
CA HIS A 56 -9.44 12.72 -8.90
C HIS A 56 -7.96 12.70 -9.31
N TRP A 57 -7.35 13.86 -9.56
CA TRP A 57 -5.96 13.96 -10.03
C TRP A 57 -4.97 13.30 -9.06
N ARG A 58 -5.10 13.57 -7.76
CA ARG A 58 -4.19 13.02 -6.74
C ARG A 58 -4.29 11.49 -6.64
N SER A 59 -5.49 10.94 -6.77
CA SER A 59 -5.71 9.50 -6.78
C SER A 59 -5.16 8.87 -8.05
N PHE A 60 -5.37 9.49 -9.22
CA PHE A 60 -4.79 9.06 -10.49
C PHE A 60 -3.26 8.99 -10.41
N GLU A 61 -2.62 10.07 -9.95
CA GLU A 61 -1.17 10.15 -9.86
C GLU A 61 -0.61 9.06 -8.94
N THR A 62 -1.22 8.87 -7.76
CA THR A 62 -0.81 7.82 -6.82
C THR A 62 -0.89 6.43 -7.47
N VAL A 63 -2.01 6.12 -8.14
CA VAL A 63 -2.20 4.81 -8.80
C VAL A 63 -1.22 4.67 -9.96
N PHE A 64 -0.97 5.71 -10.75
CA PHE A 64 -0.01 5.70 -11.85
C PHE A 64 1.41 5.39 -11.35
N GLU A 65 1.89 6.14 -10.36
CA GLU A 65 3.25 5.95 -9.84
C GLU A 65 3.43 4.53 -9.30
N VAL A 66 2.46 4.03 -8.54
CA VAL A 66 2.51 2.66 -8.01
C VAL A 66 2.46 1.62 -9.13
N TYR A 67 1.53 1.76 -10.07
CA TYR A 67 1.26 0.76 -11.09
C TYR A 67 2.39 0.58 -12.10
N PHE A 68 3.01 1.68 -12.56
CA PHE A 68 4.07 1.64 -13.56
C PHE A 68 5.46 1.45 -12.97
N SER A 69 5.67 1.70 -11.67
CA SER A 69 6.93 1.36 -10.98
C SER A 69 7.13 -0.17 -10.83
N LEU A 70 6.08 -0.96 -11.00
CA LEU A 70 6.07 -2.42 -10.77
C LEU A 70 6.46 -3.29 -11.97
N ARG A 71 6.75 -2.71 -13.14
CA ARG A 71 6.86 -3.46 -14.40
C ARG A 71 8.24 -3.48 -15.07
N GLY A 72 9.28 -3.00 -14.38
CA GLY A 72 10.70 -3.20 -14.72
C GLY A 72 11.38 -2.05 -15.47
N PRO A 73 12.71 -2.13 -15.69
CA PRO A 73 13.55 -1.10 -16.34
C PRO A 73 13.01 -0.58 -17.67
N GLU A 74 12.37 -1.45 -18.45
CA GLU A 74 11.77 -1.14 -19.76
C GLU A 74 10.58 -0.16 -19.66
N TYR A 75 10.06 0.06 -18.44
CA TYR A 75 9.03 1.03 -18.08
C TYR A 75 9.44 1.94 -16.90
N SER A 76 10.64 1.75 -16.36
CA SER A 76 11.29 2.59 -15.36
C SER A 76 12.18 3.56 -16.11
N ILE A 77 11.61 4.70 -16.39
CA ILE A 77 12.30 5.79 -17.04
C ILE A 77 12.97 6.58 -15.93
N THR A 78 14.24 6.29 -15.69
CA THR A 78 15.14 7.09 -14.88
C THR A 78 16.43 7.28 -15.67
N ASP A 79 16.57 8.44 -16.31
CA ASP A 79 17.87 9.06 -16.54
C ASP A 79 17.89 10.34 -15.72
N GLY A 80 18.80 10.42 -14.74
CA GLY A 80 19.07 11.65 -14.00
C GLY A 80 19.26 11.44 -12.51
N ASP A 81 20.54 11.34 -12.12
CA ASP A 81 21.13 11.54 -10.79
C ASP A 81 20.19 12.07 -9.69
N GLY A 82 19.93 11.24 -8.67
CA GLY A 82 19.12 11.63 -7.53
C GLY A 82 18.95 10.55 -6.46
N ASP A 83 20.03 10.29 -5.73
CA ASP A 83 20.04 9.91 -4.32
C ASP A 83 19.55 8.51 -3.90
N GLY A 84 20.52 7.62 -3.70
CA GLY A 84 20.79 6.96 -2.42
C GLY A 84 19.65 6.25 -1.65
N ASN A 85 19.88 4.96 -1.39
CA ASN A 85 19.56 4.26 -0.13
C ASN A 85 18.17 3.62 0.09
N VAL A 86 17.34 3.39 -0.93
CA VAL A 86 16.23 2.42 -0.74
C VAL A 86 16.70 1.00 -1.02
N GLU A 87 17.46 0.82 -2.10
CA GLU A 87 17.88 -0.50 -2.58
C GLU A 87 18.99 -1.12 -1.70
N ASP A 88 19.89 -0.30 -1.17
CA ASP A 88 20.91 -0.72 -0.20
C ASP A 88 20.30 -1.04 1.17
N PHE A 89 19.28 -0.30 1.61
CA PHE A 89 18.55 -0.57 2.86
C PHE A 89 17.76 -1.89 2.79
N LEU A 90 17.14 -2.17 1.64
CA LEU A 90 16.42 -3.43 1.39
C LEU A 90 17.38 -4.64 1.32
N ARG A 91 18.54 -4.50 0.67
CA ARG A 91 19.57 -5.56 0.65
C ARG A 91 20.09 -5.87 2.06
N GLN A 92 20.33 -4.84 2.86
CA GLN A 92 20.83 -5.01 4.23
C GLN A 92 19.82 -5.71 5.15
N MET A 93 18.50 -5.46 4.95
CA MET A 93 17.45 -6.20 5.67
C MET A 93 17.32 -7.66 5.22
N GLN A 94 17.53 -7.94 3.94
CA GLN A 94 17.45 -9.30 3.40
C GLN A 94 18.62 -10.18 3.90
N ASP A 95 19.82 -9.61 3.98
CA ASP A 95 21.01 -10.27 4.56
C ASP A 95 20.88 -10.49 6.08
N ALA A 96 20.20 -9.58 6.79
CA ALA A 96 19.90 -9.74 8.21
C ALA A 96 18.86 -10.85 8.48
N GLN A 97 17.94 -11.09 7.53
CA GLN A 97 16.94 -12.17 7.62
C GLN A 97 17.55 -13.54 7.37
N MET A 98 18.46 -13.68 6.41
CA MET A 98 19.16 -14.95 6.11
C MET A 98 20.09 -15.43 7.23
N LYS A 99 20.59 -14.53 8.07
CA LYS A 99 21.44 -14.89 9.24
C LYS A 99 20.66 -15.10 10.54
N GLY A 100 19.34 -14.88 10.52
CA GLY A 100 18.47 -14.91 11.70
C GLY A 100 17.59 -16.16 11.83
N GLU A 101 17.83 -17.23 11.06
CA GLU A 101 17.18 -18.52 11.30
C GLU A 101 17.77 -19.18 12.56
N GLY A 102 17.19 -18.78 13.69
CA GLY A 102 17.52 -19.30 14.99
C GLY A 102 16.39 -19.02 15.97
N ASN A 103 15.39 -19.90 15.93
CA ASN A 103 14.54 -20.27 17.07
C ASN A 103 13.37 -19.32 17.46
N GLY A 104 12.13 -19.81 17.22
CA GLY A 104 10.97 -19.52 18.08
C GLY A 104 9.68 -19.08 17.38
N GLY A 105 8.78 -20.03 17.07
CA GLY A 105 7.33 -19.76 17.07
C GLY A 105 6.54 -19.80 15.74
N ALA A 106 7.13 -20.17 14.61
CA ALA A 106 6.46 -20.08 13.29
C ALA A 106 5.34 -21.10 13.01
N GLY A 107 5.00 -22.01 13.93
CA GLY A 107 4.00 -23.06 13.68
C GLY A 107 2.54 -22.71 14.02
N GLY A 108 2.31 -21.72 14.90
CA GLY A 108 0.97 -21.40 15.42
C GLY A 108 0.24 -20.27 14.68
N MET A 109 0.99 -19.31 14.15
CA MET A 109 0.45 -18.10 13.49
C MET A 109 0.04 -18.29 12.03
N ASP A 110 0.49 -19.38 11.40
CA ASP A 110 0.20 -19.65 9.98
C ASP A 110 -1.22 -20.19 9.75
N GLN A 111 -1.86 -20.70 10.82
CA GLN A 111 -3.22 -21.26 10.80
C GLN A 111 -4.30 -20.24 11.17
N LEU A 112 -3.92 -19.02 11.56
CA LEU A 112 -4.88 -18.00 11.98
C LEU A 112 -5.65 -17.45 10.78
N THR A 113 -6.95 -17.28 10.95
CA THR A 113 -7.79 -16.56 10.01
C THR A 113 -7.45 -15.06 9.99
N PRO A 114 -7.78 -14.33 8.92
CA PRO A 114 -7.57 -12.87 8.87
C PRO A 114 -8.23 -12.12 10.03
N GLU A 115 -9.39 -12.60 10.51
CA GLU A 115 -10.12 -12.04 11.64
C GLU A 115 -9.38 -12.26 12.97
N GLU A 116 -8.83 -13.46 13.19
CA GLU A 116 -8.03 -13.75 14.38
C GLU A 116 -6.73 -12.93 14.40
N LEU A 117 -6.07 -12.77 13.25
CA LEU A 117 -4.90 -11.90 13.11
C LEU A 117 -5.22 -10.44 13.49
N MET A 118 -6.35 -9.91 13.00
CA MET A 118 -6.81 -8.57 13.37
C MET A 118 -7.07 -8.45 14.88
N ASN A 119 -7.74 -9.43 15.49
CA ASN A 119 -8.02 -9.39 16.93
C ASN A 119 -6.75 -9.42 17.79
N ILE A 120 -5.74 -10.22 17.39
CA ILE A 120 -4.46 -10.27 18.10
C ILE A 120 -3.68 -8.96 17.92
N LEU A 121 -3.72 -8.36 16.72
CA LEU A 121 -3.12 -7.05 16.45
C LEU A 121 -3.79 -5.94 17.26
N MET A 122 -5.12 -5.98 17.37
CA MET A 122 -5.90 -5.07 18.20
C MET A 122 -5.44 -5.11 19.66
N ASN A 123 -5.34 -6.32 20.22
CA ASN A 123 -4.88 -6.52 21.59
C ASN A 123 -3.44 -6.05 21.79
N ALA A 124 -2.56 -6.29 20.81
CA ALA A 124 -1.18 -5.82 20.84
C ALA A 124 -1.06 -4.29 20.84
N LEU A 125 -1.92 -3.60 20.07
CA LEU A 125 -2.00 -2.14 20.02
C LEU A 125 -2.53 -1.54 21.33
N MET A 126 -3.57 -2.14 21.90
CA MET A 126 -4.12 -1.70 23.20
C MET A 126 -3.12 -1.90 24.34
N SER A 127 -2.39 -3.02 24.34
CA SER A 127 -1.39 -3.34 25.36
C SER A 127 -0.02 -2.69 25.14
N GLY A 128 0.21 -2.08 23.98
CA GLY A 128 1.52 -1.51 23.61
C GLY A 128 2.63 -2.55 23.42
N ASP A 129 2.29 -3.81 23.15
CA ASP A 129 3.27 -4.89 22.98
C ASP A 129 4.00 -4.79 21.63
N GLN A 130 5.10 -4.04 21.65
CA GLN A 130 5.96 -3.78 20.50
C GLN A 130 6.59 -5.06 19.91
N ALA A 131 6.82 -6.09 20.71
CA ALA A 131 7.38 -7.34 20.23
C ALA A 131 6.35 -8.13 19.42
N LEU A 132 5.12 -8.21 19.92
CA LEU A 132 4.01 -8.86 19.25
C LEU A 132 3.60 -8.10 17.98
N MET A 133 3.54 -6.77 18.01
CA MET A 133 3.27 -5.94 16.83
C MET A 133 4.29 -6.18 15.71
N ARG A 134 5.59 -6.27 16.04
CA ARG A 134 6.63 -6.58 15.05
C ARG A 134 6.49 -7.98 14.46
N ALA A 135 6.12 -8.97 15.27
CA ALA A 135 5.89 -10.34 14.80
C ALA A 135 4.68 -10.41 13.85
N LEU A 136 3.59 -9.71 14.19
CA LEU A 136 2.39 -9.62 13.36
C LEU A 136 2.65 -8.87 12.06
N ALA A 137 3.39 -7.76 12.10
CA ALA A 137 3.76 -7.00 10.90
C ALA A 137 4.57 -7.86 9.92
N ARG A 138 5.53 -8.65 10.41
CA ARG A 138 6.29 -9.60 9.56
C ARG A 138 5.38 -10.64 8.91
N GLN A 139 4.44 -11.20 9.68
CA GLN A 139 3.49 -12.20 9.18
C GLN A 139 2.52 -11.61 8.14
N ALA A 140 2.01 -10.40 8.39
CA ALA A 140 1.14 -9.68 7.47
C ALA A 140 1.87 -9.36 6.16
N VAL A 141 3.12 -8.92 6.23
CA VAL A 141 3.97 -8.71 5.05
C VAL A 141 4.17 -10.04 4.31
N GLN A 142 4.53 -11.12 4.99
CA GLN A 142 4.74 -12.42 4.35
C GLN A 142 3.48 -12.95 3.64
N ARG A 143 2.30 -12.73 4.23
CA ARG A 143 1.02 -13.24 3.73
C ARG A 143 0.35 -12.35 2.67
N PHE A 144 0.38 -11.04 2.84
CA PHE A 144 -0.37 -10.09 2.02
C PHE A 144 0.47 -9.35 0.99
N ALA A 145 1.78 -9.25 1.19
CA ALA A 145 2.67 -8.59 0.22
C ALA A 145 2.72 -9.38 -1.10
N GLY A 146 2.57 -10.72 -1.04
CA GLY A 146 2.63 -11.59 -2.22
C GLY A 146 4.02 -11.53 -2.86
N MET A 147 5.06 -11.79 -2.05
CA MET A 147 6.44 -11.77 -2.53
C MET A 147 6.73 -12.95 -3.46
N GLU A 148 7.20 -12.67 -4.67
CA GLU A 148 7.66 -13.68 -5.63
C GLU A 148 9.20 -13.62 -5.70
N PRO A 149 9.92 -14.69 -5.32
CA PRO A 149 11.37 -14.71 -5.38
C PRO A 149 11.89 -14.39 -6.78
N GLY A 150 12.82 -13.43 -6.90
CA GLY A 150 13.46 -13.06 -8.17
C GLY A 150 12.70 -12.03 -9.02
N ARG A 151 11.53 -11.54 -8.57
CA ARG A 151 10.81 -10.46 -9.24
C ARG A 151 11.08 -9.12 -8.53
N PRO A 152 11.80 -8.17 -9.16
CA PRO A 152 12.00 -6.86 -8.57
C PRO A 152 10.66 -6.13 -8.52
N VAL A 153 10.23 -5.78 -7.32
CA VAL A 153 9.08 -4.91 -7.11
C VAL A 153 9.47 -3.88 -6.04
N GLY A 154 9.12 -2.62 -6.29
CA GLY A 154 9.50 -1.52 -5.38
C GLY A 154 8.92 -1.71 -3.98
N GLY A 155 9.74 -1.52 -2.94
CA GLY A 155 9.37 -1.74 -1.54
C GLY A 155 8.10 -1.01 -1.08
N THR A 156 7.79 0.14 -1.69
CA THR A 156 6.58 0.93 -1.41
C THR A 156 5.27 0.20 -1.73
N TYR A 157 5.29 -0.75 -2.67
CA TYR A 157 4.09 -1.49 -3.07
C TYR A 157 3.73 -2.61 -2.09
N TYR A 158 4.72 -3.32 -1.55
CA TYR A 158 4.47 -4.29 -0.48
C TYR A 158 3.92 -3.60 0.76
N LEU A 159 4.40 -2.39 1.07
CA LEU A 159 3.82 -1.57 2.12
C LEU A 159 2.34 -1.28 1.81
N TYR A 160 2.02 -0.67 0.68
CA TYR A 160 0.63 -0.37 0.31
C TYR A 160 -0.28 -1.60 0.32
N ARG A 161 0.13 -2.71 -0.30
CA ARG A 161 -0.65 -3.94 -0.39
C ARG A 161 -0.86 -4.60 0.98
N THR A 162 0.15 -4.55 1.84
CA THR A 162 0.03 -5.07 3.20
C THR A 162 -0.91 -4.18 4.03
N LEU A 163 -0.74 -2.86 3.99
CA LEU A 163 -1.58 -1.91 4.72
C LEU A 163 -3.05 -1.95 4.26
N ARG A 164 -3.30 -2.04 2.95
CA ARG A 164 -4.66 -2.13 2.39
C ARG A 164 -5.40 -3.40 2.79
N ASN A 165 -4.69 -4.53 2.91
CA ASN A 165 -5.30 -5.79 3.34
C ASN A 165 -5.48 -5.90 4.86
N LEU A 166 -4.79 -5.05 5.63
CA LEU A 166 -4.93 -4.98 7.09
C LEU A 166 -6.13 -4.13 7.54
N ASP A 167 -6.80 -3.40 6.64
CA ASP A 167 -7.93 -2.49 6.95
C ASP A 167 -7.61 -1.55 8.13
N LEU A 168 -6.48 -0.85 8.04
CA LEU A 168 -6.01 0.01 9.13
C LEU A 168 -6.96 1.16 9.46
N ASP A 169 -7.68 1.68 8.45
CA ASP A 169 -8.71 2.70 8.65
C ASP A 169 -9.84 2.16 9.54
N GLY A 170 -10.33 0.93 9.28
CA GLY A 170 -11.32 0.27 10.11
C GLY A 170 -10.81 -0.13 11.49
N MET A 171 -9.51 -0.39 11.65
CA MET A 171 -8.90 -0.69 12.96
C MET A 171 -8.88 0.53 13.89
N ALA A 172 -8.56 1.71 13.38
CA ALA A 172 -8.55 2.94 14.19
C ALA A 172 -9.94 3.23 14.77
N ASP A 173 -10.99 3.08 13.95
CA ASP A 173 -12.37 3.27 14.38
C ASP A 173 -12.77 2.24 15.46
N LYS A 174 -12.38 0.97 15.30
CA LYS A 174 -12.62 -0.06 16.33
C LYS A 174 -11.89 0.24 17.65
N LEU A 175 -10.69 0.84 17.61
CA LEU A 175 -9.92 1.17 18.82
C LEU A 175 -10.60 2.30 19.60
N MET A 176 -11.11 3.29 18.87
CA MET A 176 -11.92 4.37 19.44
C MET A 176 -13.21 3.82 20.07
N ASP A 177 -13.90 2.88 19.40
CA ASP A 177 -15.10 2.24 19.94
C ASP A 177 -14.81 1.42 21.21
N ALA A 178 -13.70 0.68 21.25
CA ALA A 178 -13.26 -0.04 22.44
C ALA A 178 -12.97 0.91 23.62
N THR A 179 -12.32 2.05 23.34
CA THR A 179 -12.03 3.09 24.35
C THR A 179 -13.32 3.71 24.91
N ARG A 180 -14.31 3.99 24.05
CA ARG A 180 -15.64 4.47 24.48
C ARG A 180 -16.34 3.47 25.40
N GLN A 181 -16.19 2.17 25.14
CA GLN A 181 -16.77 1.11 25.98
C GLN A 181 -16.08 1.00 27.34
N GLU A 182 -14.75 1.14 27.40
CA GLU A 182 -13.99 1.14 28.67
C GLU A 182 -14.32 2.35 29.56
N VAL A 183 -14.43 3.55 28.97
CA VAL A 183 -14.76 4.79 29.70
C VAL A 183 -16.22 4.79 30.16
N GLY A 184 -17.08 3.93 29.60
CA GLY A 184 -18.47 3.75 30.04
C GLY A 184 -19.40 4.93 29.70
N GLY A 185 -19.05 5.74 28.70
CA GLY A 185 -19.78 6.93 28.30
C GLY A 185 -19.25 7.57 27.01
N GLU A 186 -19.87 8.69 26.58
CA GLU A 186 -19.37 9.45 25.43
C GLU A 186 -18.09 10.22 25.79
N LEU A 187 -17.02 10.01 25.01
CA LEU A 187 -15.81 10.83 25.08
C LEU A 187 -16.16 12.28 24.72
N THR A 188 -15.58 13.23 25.44
CA THR A 188 -15.65 14.64 25.05
C THR A 188 -14.89 14.86 23.74
N LYS A 189 -15.20 15.95 23.03
CA LYS A 189 -14.52 16.31 21.77
C LYS A 189 -13.00 16.45 21.91
N LEU A 190 -12.49 16.75 23.10
CA LEU A 190 -11.06 16.87 23.37
C LEU A 190 -10.42 15.51 23.57
N GLU A 191 -11.04 14.65 24.39
CA GLU A 191 -10.56 13.28 24.65
C GLU A 191 -10.56 12.44 23.38
N GLU A 192 -11.62 12.52 22.58
CA GLU A 192 -11.70 11.83 21.29
C GLU A 192 -10.55 12.22 20.35
N ARG A 193 -10.18 13.49 20.37
CA ARG A 193 -9.11 14.02 19.51
C ARG A 193 -7.73 13.61 20.03
N LEU A 194 -7.54 13.63 21.35
CA LEU A 194 -6.30 13.21 22.00
C LEU A 194 -6.02 11.72 21.77
N GLU A 195 -7.01 10.86 21.98
CA GLU A 195 -6.92 9.42 21.75
C GLU A 195 -6.63 9.11 20.29
N ARG A 196 -7.31 9.78 19.36
CA ARG A 196 -7.08 9.61 17.92
C ARG A 196 -5.67 10.04 17.52
N ASP A 197 -5.18 11.15 18.07
CA ASP A 197 -3.82 11.62 17.81
C ASP A 197 -2.77 10.65 18.39
N GLU A 198 -3.06 10.03 19.54
CA GLU A 198 -2.22 9.02 20.16
C GLU A 198 -2.15 7.73 19.33
N TYR A 199 -3.29 7.22 18.84
CA TYR A 199 -3.31 6.04 17.96
C TYR A 199 -2.59 6.28 16.62
N ASN A 200 -2.65 7.51 16.09
CA ASN A 200 -1.95 7.86 14.84
C ASN A 200 -0.42 7.99 15.01
N HIS A 201 0.08 8.19 16.23
CA HIS A 201 1.52 8.39 16.51
C HIS A 201 2.23 7.14 17.07
N ARG A 202 1.48 6.09 17.44
CA ARG A 202 2.02 4.82 17.97
C ARG A 202 2.48 3.88 16.86
#